data_AF-A0A7W3Y029-F1
#
_entry.id   AF-A0A7W3Y029-F1
#
_cell.length_a   1.000
_cell.length_b   1.000
_cell.length_c   1.000
_cell.angle_alpha   90.00
_cell.angle_beta   90.00
_cell.angle_gamma   90.00
#
_symmetry.space_group_name_H-M   'P 1'
#
loop_
_entity.id
_entity.type
_entity.pdbx_description
1 polymer ?
#
loop_
_entity_poly.entity_id
_entity_poly.type
_entity_poly.pdbx_seq_one_letter_code
_entity_poly.pdbx_strand_id
1 'polypeptide(L)'
;MEHPDADRAADAAAVENLLRCWLRETDPDGVATGVPNGDDGDDTTVLTLPLPATGTRLRVPLTHRSPTGHHRFGTPVLEGVPEAVAAPDAVTLAALLAREAVHRATGQMTGRADGRVP
;
A
#
# COMPACT_ATOMS: atom_id res chain seq x y z
N MET A 1 -9.97 3.65 -13.89
CA MET A 1 -11.21 3.63 -14.69
C MET A 1 -11.87 4.97 -14.55
N GLU A 2 -12.40 5.50 -15.64
CA GLU A 2 -12.99 6.83 -15.75
C GLU A 2 -14.37 6.82 -15.07
N HIS A 3 -14.48 7.48 -13.92
CA HIS A 3 -15.75 7.63 -13.20
C HIS A 3 -16.48 8.85 -13.78
N PRO A 4 -17.81 8.81 -14.00
CA PRO A 4 -18.56 9.98 -14.48
C PRO A 4 -18.54 11.15 -13.49
N ASP A 5 -18.07 10.89 -12.27
CA ASP A 5 -17.93 11.82 -11.18
C ASP A 5 -16.45 12.21 -11.07
N ALA A 6 -16.13 13.46 -11.39
CA ALA A 6 -14.75 13.93 -11.53
C ALA A 6 -13.98 13.84 -10.21
N ASP A 7 -14.63 14.12 -9.08
CA ASP A 7 -14.02 14.01 -7.75
C ASP A 7 -13.66 12.56 -7.43
N ARG A 8 -14.57 11.60 -7.69
CA ARG A 8 -14.26 10.18 -7.50
C ARG A 8 -13.16 9.69 -8.42
N ALA A 9 -13.12 10.17 -9.66
CA ALA A 9 -12.05 9.83 -10.60
C ALA A 9 -10.69 10.36 -10.12
N ALA A 10 -10.66 11.59 -9.61
CA ALA A 10 -9.46 12.21 -9.05
C ALA A 10 -8.97 11.48 -7.79
N ASP A 11 -9.89 11.14 -6.89
CA ASP A 11 -9.57 10.38 -5.67
C ASP A 11 -8.98 9.00 -5.99
N ALA A 12 -9.63 8.24 -6.88
CA ALA A 12 -9.13 6.93 -7.30
C ALA A 12 -7.76 7.02 -7.99
N ALA A 13 -7.53 8.03 -8.82
CA ALA A 13 -6.24 8.26 -9.45
C ALA A 13 -5.16 8.66 -8.42
N ALA A 14 -5.51 9.46 -7.42
CA ALA A 14 -4.59 9.84 -6.35
C ALA A 14 -4.22 8.64 -5.48
N VAL A 15 -5.19 7.81 -5.08
CA VAL A 15 -4.97 6.54 -4.37
C VAL A 15 -4.03 5.63 -5.17
N GLU A 16 -4.29 5.43 -6.47
CA GLU A 16 -3.45 4.59 -7.33
C GLU A 16 -1.99 5.11 -7.38
N ASN A 17 -1.80 6.42 -7.55
CA ASN A 17 -0.47 7.01 -7.62
C ASN A 17 0.27 6.96 -6.28
N LEU A 18 -0.41 7.19 -5.16
CA LEU A 18 0.17 7.06 -3.82
C LEU A 18 0.71 5.64 -3.57
N LEU A 19 -0.07 4.62 -3.93
CA LEU A 19 0.35 3.22 -3.80
C LEU A 19 1.55 2.90 -4.69
N ARG A 20 1.58 3.40 -5.94
CA ARG A 20 2.75 3.22 -6.82
C ARG A 20 4.00 3.87 -6.25
N CYS A 21 3.90 5.12 -5.78
CA CYS A 21 5.01 5.82 -5.17
C CYS A 21 5.53 5.05 -3.96
N TRP A 22 4.63 4.65 -3.06
CA TRP A 22 4.98 3.87 -1.88
C TRP A 22 5.74 2.58 -2.23
N LEU A 23 5.24 1.79 -3.18
CA LEU A 23 5.90 0.55 -3.59
C LEU A 23 7.26 0.82 -4.23
N ARG A 24 7.35 1.81 -5.12
CA ARG A 24 8.63 2.20 -5.75
C ARG A 24 9.68 2.57 -4.71
N GLU A 25 9.28 3.22 -3.63
CA GLU A 25 10.18 3.71 -2.58
C GLU A 25 10.50 2.66 -1.50
N THR A 26 9.59 1.71 -1.26
CA THR A 26 9.70 0.78 -0.11
C THR A 26 9.89 -0.69 -0.49
N ASP A 27 9.60 -1.06 -1.72
CA ASP A 27 9.71 -2.41 -2.28
C ASP A 27 10.37 -2.36 -3.68
N PRO A 28 11.62 -1.86 -3.79
CA PRO A 28 12.28 -1.66 -5.08
C PRO A 28 12.49 -2.96 -5.86
N ASP A 29 12.60 -4.08 -5.17
CA ASP A 29 12.76 -5.42 -5.75
C ASP A 29 11.41 -6.12 -6.05
N GLY A 30 10.28 -5.47 -5.70
CA GLY A 30 8.94 -5.97 -6.01
C GLY A 30 8.53 -7.23 -5.24
N VAL A 31 9.16 -7.51 -4.10
CA VAL A 31 8.96 -8.73 -3.30
C VAL A 31 7.60 -8.72 -2.61
N ALA A 32 7.16 -7.57 -2.07
CA ALA A 32 5.87 -7.42 -1.41
C ALA A 32 4.68 -7.50 -2.38
N THR A 33 4.90 -7.20 -3.67
CA THR A 33 3.88 -7.28 -4.73
C THR A 33 3.74 -8.65 -5.39
N GLY A 34 4.55 -9.63 -4.99
CA GLY A 34 4.68 -10.93 -5.66
C GLY A 34 4.13 -12.13 -4.90
N VAL A 35 3.51 -11.93 -3.73
CA VAL A 35 2.98 -13.04 -2.92
C VAL A 35 1.51 -13.28 -3.30
N PRO A 36 1.19 -14.33 -4.08
CA PRO A 36 -0.20 -14.77 -4.21
C PRO A 36 -0.73 -15.12 -2.81
N ASN A 37 -2.01 -14.80 -2.55
CA ASN A 37 -2.66 -15.34 -1.36
C ASN A 37 -2.72 -16.86 -1.51
N GLY A 38 -2.25 -17.61 -0.50
CA GLY A 38 -1.98 -19.04 -0.60
C GLY A 38 -3.21 -19.95 -0.73
N ASP A 39 -2.90 -21.19 -1.16
CA ASP A 39 -3.61 -22.50 -1.20
C ASP A 39 -5.05 -22.62 -1.74
N ASP A 40 -5.89 -21.60 -1.61
CA ASP A 40 -7.33 -21.71 -1.91
C ASP A 40 -7.70 -21.40 -3.37
N GLY A 41 -6.91 -21.84 -4.36
CA GLY A 41 -7.29 -21.85 -5.78
C GLY A 41 -7.74 -20.53 -6.43
N ASP A 42 -7.74 -19.42 -5.70
CA ASP A 42 -8.16 -18.08 -6.12
C ASP A 42 -6.91 -17.29 -6.51
N ASP A 43 -6.74 -17.04 -7.80
CA ASP A 43 -5.59 -16.35 -8.40
C ASP A 43 -5.53 -14.85 -8.03
N THR A 44 -6.27 -14.40 -7.02
CA THR A 44 -6.29 -12.99 -6.62
C THR A 44 -5.06 -12.63 -5.83
N THR A 45 -4.13 -11.91 -6.48
CA THR A 45 -2.98 -11.31 -5.81
C THR A 45 -3.45 -10.14 -4.94
N VAL A 46 -3.16 -10.17 -3.64
CA VAL A 46 -3.47 -9.09 -2.70
C VAL A 46 -2.19 -8.53 -2.12
N LEU A 47 -1.98 -7.23 -2.33
CA LEU A 47 -0.91 -6.49 -1.71
C LEU A 47 -1.26 -6.20 -0.25
N THR A 48 -0.38 -6.59 0.67
CA THR A 48 -0.56 -6.39 2.11
C THR A 48 0.54 -5.50 2.68
N LEU A 49 0.18 -4.31 3.16
CA LEU A 49 1.10 -3.34 3.76
C LEU A 49 0.87 -3.29 5.27
N PRO A 50 1.81 -3.78 6.10
CA PRO A 50 1.77 -3.48 7.52
C PRO A 50 2.03 -1.98 7.75
N LEU A 51 1.22 -1.35 8.61
CA LEU A 51 1.35 0.06 9.00
C LEU A 51 1.59 0.15 10.51
N PRO A 52 2.73 -0.36 11.03
CA PRO A 52 3.03 -0.41 12.46
C PRO A 52 2.98 0.95 13.15
N ALA A 53 3.27 2.06 12.44
CA ALA A 53 3.18 3.40 13.01
C ALA A 53 1.77 3.77 13.48
N THR A 54 0.75 3.07 12.96
CA THR A 54 -0.67 3.26 13.29
C THR A 54 -1.34 1.98 13.80
N GLY A 55 -0.58 0.89 13.95
CA GLY A 55 -1.08 -0.39 14.47
C GLY A 55 -2.13 -1.07 13.58
N THR A 56 -2.16 -0.75 12.28
CA THR A 56 -3.10 -1.35 11.31
C THR A 56 -2.37 -1.97 10.13
N ARG A 57 -3.12 -2.48 9.17
CA ARG A 57 -2.62 -3.07 7.92
C ARG A 57 -3.56 -2.69 6.79
N LEU A 58 -2.99 -2.29 5.67
CA LEU A 58 -3.71 -2.01 4.45
C LEU A 58 -3.67 -3.25 3.54
N ARG A 59 -4.82 -3.71 3.08
CA ARG A 59 -4.95 -4.76 2.05
C ARG A 59 -5.48 -4.12 0.78
N VAL A 60 -4.84 -4.40 -0.35
CA VAL A 60 -5.21 -3.82 -1.64
C VAL A 60 -5.18 -4.93 -2.70
N PRO A 61 -6.31 -5.24 -3.37
CA PRO A 61 -6.29 -6.18 -4.49
C PRO A 61 -5.36 -5.65 -5.60
N LEU A 62 -4.50 -6.50 -6.14
CA LEU A 62 -3.65 -6.17 -7.27
C LEU A 62 -4.31 -6.70 -8.55
N THR A 63 -5.03 -5.84 -9.26
CA THR A 63 -5.76 -6.24 -10.47
C THR A 63 -4.87 -6.37 -11.70
N HIS A 64 -3.68 -5.74 -11.67
CA HIS A 64 -2.65 -5.94 -12.68
C HIS A 64 -1.25 -5.73 -12.09
N ARG A 65 -0.39 -6.74 -12.21
CA ARG A 65 1.03 -6.64 -11.86
C ARG A 65 1.85 -6.22 -13.08
N SER A 66 2.61 -5.15 -12.95
CA SER A 66 3.52 -4.68 -14.00
C SER A 66 4.97 -4.78 -13.53
N PRO A 67 5.89 -5.36 -14.33
CA PRO A 67 7.32 -5.38 -14.00
C PRO A 67 7.97 -4.00 -14.03
N THR A 68 7.31 -2.98 -14.59
CA THR A 68 7.81 -1.60 -14.67
C THR A 68 7.14 -0.67 -13.65
N GLY A 69 6.45 -1.21 -12.64
CA GLY A 69 5.82 -0.44 -11.57
C GLY A 69 4.46 0.19 -11.92
N HIS A 70 3.94 -0.03 -13.14
CA HIS A 70 2.62 0.45 -13.57
C HIS A 70 1.47 -0.46 -13.08
N HIS A 71 1.49 -0.78 -11.80
CA HIS A 71 0.50 -1.65 -11.15
C HIS A 71 -0.91 -1.05 -11.23
N ARG A 72 -1.93 -1.90 -11.32
CA ARG A 72 -3.33 -1.51 -11.12
C ARG A 72 -3.85 -2.12 -9.83
N PHE A 73 -4.59 -1.31 -9.08
CA PHE A 73 -5.11 -1.68 -7.78
C PHE A 73 -6.64 -1.70 -7.81
N GLY A 74 -7.20 -2.64 -7.04
CA GLY A 74 -8.59 -2.59 -6.62
C GLY A 74 -8.77 -1.67 -5.41
N THR A 75 -9.94 -1.75 -4.80
CA THR A 75 -10.30 -0.89 -3.67
C THR A 75 -9.49 -1.25 -2.42
N PRO A 76 -8.80 -0.29 -1.79
CA PRO A 76 -8.05 -0.53 -0.56
C PRO A 76 -9.01 -0.78 0.62
N VAL A 77 -8.61 -1.66 1.54
CA VAL A 77 -9.32 -1.92 2.79
C VAL A 77 -8.34 -1.93 3.96
N LEU A 78 -8.75 -1.35 5.08
CA LEU A 78 -8.01 -1.42 6.34
C LEU A 78 -8.43 -2.68 7.11
N GLU A 79 -7.45 -3.44 7.58
CA GLU A 79 -7.70 -4.64 8.37
C GLU A 79 -8.32 -4.27 9.72
N GLY A 80 -9.28 -5.08 10.18
CA GLY A 80 -10.03 -4.84 11.41
C GLY A 80 -11.18 -3.82 11.27
N VAL A 81 -11.41 -3.30 10.07
CA VAL A 81 -12.55 -2.43 9.76
C VAL A 81 -13.67 -3.26 9.13
N PRO A 82 -14.94 -3.10 9.57
CA PRO A 82 -16.08 -3.78 8.95
C PRO A 82 -16.20 -3.47 7.45
N GLU A 83 -16.63 -4.43 6.64
CA GLU A 83 -16.80 -4.27 5.18
C GLU A 83 -17.77 -3.15 4.78
N ALA A 84 -18.67 -2.75 5.69
CA ALA A 84 -19.61 -1.65 5.48
C ALA A 84 -18.96 -0.25 5.57
N VAL A 85 -17.72 -0.16 6.03
CA VAL A 85 -16.99 1.12 6.12
C VAL A 85 -16.41 1.47 4.76
N ALA A 86 -16.54 2.73 4.38
CA ALA A 86 -15.98 3.24 3.14
C ALA A 86 -14.46 3.01 3.08
N ALA A 87 -13.97 2.67 1.89
CA ALA A 87 -12.55 2.58 1.61
C ALA A 87 -11.86 3.92 1.94
N PRO A 88 -10.58 3.89 2.39
CA PRO A 88 -9.84 5.12 2.63
C PRO A 88 -9.73 5.92 1.32
N ASP A 89 -10.13 7.18 1.38
CA ASP A 89 -9.89 8.16 0.33
C ASP A 89 -8.40 8.51 0.23
N ALA A 90 -8.03 9.29 -0.78
CA ALA A 90 -6.66 9.69 -1.05
C ALA A 90 -5.99 10.45 0.11
N VAL A 91 -6.73 11.29 0.84
CA VAL A 91 -6.20 12.07 1.97
C VAL A 91 -5.94 11.15 3.15
N THR A 92 -6.90 10.28 3.48
CA THR A 92 -6.74 9.27 4.53
C THR A 92 -5.55 8.36 4.24
N LEU A 93 -5.42 7.87 3.01
CA LEU A 93 -4.31 7.03 2.60
C LEU A 93 -2.97 7.79 2.67
N ALA A 94 -2.90 9.03 2.18
CA ALA A 94 -1.69 9.84 2.24
C ALA A 94 -1.23 10.07 3.69
N ALA A 95 -2.16 10.33 4.61
CA ALA A 95 -1.83 10.52 6.03
C ALA A 95 -1.23 9.25 6.67
N LEU A 96 -1.80 8.08 6.37
CA LEU A 96 -1.29 6.80 6.84
C LEU A 96 0.12 6.51 6.30
N LEU A 97 0.32 6.67 4.99
CA LEU A 97 1.61 6.42 4.34
C LEU A 97 2.68 7.41 4.79
N ALA A 98 2.34 8.70 4.96
CA ALA A 98 3.27 9.71 5.46
C ALA A 98 3.73 9.39 6.90
N ARG A 99 2.82 8.96 7.76
CA ARG A 99 3.15 8.55 9.13
C ARG A 99 4.07 7.33 9.15
N GLU A 100 3.81 6.36 8.28
CA GLU A 100 4.65 5.17 8.14
C GLU A 100 6.03 5.51 7.56
N ALA A 101 6.12 6.42 6.59
CA ALA A 101 7.40 6.88 6.04
C ALA A 101 8.30 7.48 7.14
N VAL A 102 7.73 8.34 8.00
CA VAL A 102 8.47 8.92 9.14
C VAL A 102 8.92 7.82 10.10
N HIS A 103 8.04 6.89 10.45
CA HIS A 103 8.39 5.77 11.33
C HIS A 103 9.55 4.94 10.78
N ARG A 104 9.51 4.58 9.48
CA ARG A 104 10.59 3.84 8.80
C ARG A 104 11.90 4.61 8.80
N ALA A 105 11.87 5.91 8.50
CA ALA A 105 13.06 6.75 8.52
C ALA A 105 13.70 6.81 9.91
N THR A 106 12.90 6.94 10.98
CA THR A 106 13.42 6.94 12.36
C THR A 106 14.04 5.60 12.76
N GLY A 107 13.43 4.47 12.36
CA GLY A 107 13.99 3.14 12.58
C GLY A 107 15.31 2.92 11.84
N GLN A 108 15.45 3.43 10.62
CA GLN A 108 16.71 3.36 9.87
C GLN A 108 17.83 4.20 10.51
N MET A 109 17.50 5.39 11.04
CA MET A 109 18.46 6.22 11.76
C MET A 109 18.94 5.56 13.05
N THR A 110 18.03 4.95 13.82
CA THR A 110 18.41 4.25 15.06
C THR A 110 19.27 3.01 14.76
N GLY A 111 18.96 2.25 13.71
CA GLY A 111 19.76 1.08 13.30
C GLY A 111 21.15 1.46 12.78
N ARG A 112 21.29 2.64 12.14
CA ARG A 112 22.59 3.18 11.74
C ARG A 112 23.41 3.67 12.94
N ALA A 113 22.77 4.26 13.95
CA ALA A 113 23.44 4.71 15.18
C ALA A 113 23.88 3.54 16.06
N ASP A 114 23.15 2.42 16.05
CA ASP A 114 23.49 1.18 16.77
C ASP A 114 24.58 0.33 16.09
N GLY A 115 25.24 0.84 15.03
CA GLY A 115 26.15 0.13 14.13
C GLY A 115 27.24 -0.74 14.75
N ARG A 116 26.87 -1.90 15.30
CA ARG A 116 27.59 -3.16 15.21
C ARG A 116 27.68 -3.48 13.71
N VAL A 117 28.87 -3.28 13.16
CA VAL A 117 29.26 -3.78 11.83
C VAL A 117 29.28 -5.31 11.86
N PRO A 118 28.75 -6.04 10.86
CA PRO A 118 28.98 -7.49 10.75
C PRO A 118 30.47 -7.83 10.60
#